data_AF-A0A7W3ZZE9-F1
#
_entry.id   AF-A0A7W3ZZE9-F1
#
_cell.length_a   1.000
_cell.length_b   1.000
_cell.length_c   1.000
_cell.angle_alpha   90.00
_cell.angle_beta   90.00
_cell.angle_gamma   90.00
#
_symmetry.space_group_name_H-M   'P 1'
#
loop_
_entity.id
_entity.type
_entity.pdbx_description
1 polymer ?
#
loop_
_entity_poly.entity_id
_entity_poly.type
_entity_poly.pdbx_seq_one_letter_code
_entity_poly.pdbx_strand_id
1 'polypeptide(L)'
;MNHQLRENYRKETFDTLDLISSKNEQLDYQNKVPIAQVSAELFWSWESCYQDVNDRDWYQGIFSNKELEILKKFDVTFELVWSEIGSDIPYITEFIQTKQWLTLSKAAKLALLELAAT
;
A
#
# COMPACT_ATOMS: atom_id res chain seq x y z
N MET A 1 13.69 -4.73 18.56
CA MET A 1 12.27 -4.51 18.21
C MET A 1 11.44 -5.53 18.97
N ASN A 2 10.35 -5.12 19.62
CA ASN A 2 9.42 -6.03 20.31
C ASN A 2 8.72 -6.93 19.28
N HIS A 3 8.45 -8.20 19.60
CA HIS A 3 7.70 -9.14 18.75
C HIS A 3 6.36 -8.56 18.30
N GLN A 4 5.61 -7.97 19.24
CA GLN A 4 4.32 -7.33 18.97
C GLN A 4 4.44 -6.20 17.94
N LEU A 5 5.53 -5.43 17.98
CA LEU A 5 5.74 -4.36 17.01
C LEU A 5 5.96 -4.92 15.60
N ARG A 6 6.67 -6.04 15.46
CA ARG A 6 6.89 -6.69 14.16
C ARG A 6 5.58 -7.24 13.59
N GLU A 7 4.77 -7.88 14.41
CA GLU A 7 3.46 -8.39 14.01
C GLU A 7 2.52 -7.26 13.59
N ASN A 8 2.51 -6.15 14.35
CA ASN A 8 1.72 -4.97 13.99
C ASN A 8 2.18 -4.40 12.65
N TYR A 9 3.48 -4.23 12.43
CA TYR A 9 4.00 -3.75 11.14
C TYR A 9 3.59 -4.65 9.98
N ARG A 10 3.75 -5.97 10.14
CA ARG A 10 3.33 -6.94 9.12
C ARG A 10 1.84 -6.80 8.79
N LYS A 11 1.00 -6.70 9.83
CA LYS A 11 -0.44 -6.51 9.68
C LYS A 11 -0.76 -5.21 8.96
N GLU A 12 -0.17 -4.09 9.37
CA GLU A 12 -0.37 -2.78 8.74
C GLU A 12 0.02 -2.77 7.26
N THR A 13 1.14 -3.42 6.89
CA THR A 13 1.53 -3.57 5.48
C THR A 13 0.47 -4.32 4.67
N PHE A 14 -0.10 -5.39 5.23
CA PHE A 14 -1.10 -6.20 4.53
C PHE A 14 -2.45 -5.48 4.45
N ASP A 15 -2.90 -4.89 5.55
CA ASP A 15 -4.11 -4.07 5.60
C ASP A 15 -4.03 -2.89 4.62
N THR A 16 -2.85 -2.27 4.48
CA THR A 16 -2.62 -1.19 3.51
C THR A 16 -2.77 -1.70 2.08
N LEU A 17 -2.19 -2.86 1.75
CA LEU A 17 -2.37 -3.47 0.43
C LEU A 17 -3.83 -3.85 0.16
N ASP A 18 -4.54 -4.39 1.16
CA ASP A 18 -5.96 -4.71 1.07
C ASP A 18 -6.77 -3.45 0.75
N LEU A 19 -6.58 -2.37 1.52
CA LEU A 19 -7.24 -1.09 1.29
C LEU A 19 -6.93 -0.53 -0.11
N ILE A 20 -5.68 -0.53 -0.56
CA ILE A 20 -5.28 -0.07 -1.90
C ILE A 20 -5.96 -0.92 -3.00
N SER A 21 -6.14 -2.21 -2.76
CA SER A 21 -6.74 -3.12 -3.74
C SER A 21 -8.27 -2.98 -3.85
N SER A 22 -8.94 -2.41 -2.84
CA SER A 22 -10.39 -2.48 -2.70
C SER A 22 -11.08 -1.14 -2.93
N LYS A 23 -11.65 -0.98 -4.14
CA LYS A 23 -12.50 0.18 -4.47
C LYS A 23 -13.62 0.41 -3.44
N ASN A 24 -14.27 -0.67 -3.02
CA ASN A 24 -15.43 -0.58 -2.15
C ASN A 24 -15.03 -0.12 -0.74
N GLU A 25 -13.93 -0.63 -0.20
CA GLU A 25 -13.43 -0.19 1.10
C GLU A 25 -12.95 1.25 1.08
N GLN A 26 -12.29 1.69 0.00
CA GLN A 26 -11.89 3.09 -0.15
C GLN A 26 -13.08 4.05 -0.13
N LEU A 27 -14.14 3.72 -0.87
CA LEU A 27 -15.36 4.52 -0.92
C LEU A 27 -16.12 4.47 0.41
N ASP A 28 -16.23 3.30 1.03
CA ASP A 28 -16.87 3.14 2.33
C ASP A 28 -16.12 3.91 3.43
N TYR A 29 -14.78 3.87 3.41
CA TYR A 29 -13.95 4.65 4.33
C TYR A 29 -14.21 6.15 4.15
N GLN A 30 -14.17 6.65 2.93
CA GLN A 30 -14.45 8.05 2.65
C GLN A 30 -15.85 8.49 3.10
N ASN A 31 -16.86 7.63 2.92
CA ASN A 31 -18.22 7.91 3.36
C ASN A 31 -18.33 7.98 4.90
N LYS A 32 -17.61 7.11 5.61
CA LYS A 32 -17.58 7.10 7.08
C LYS A 32 -16.80 8.28 7.65
N VAL A 33 -15.75 8.72 6.97
CA VAL A 33 -14.89 9.83 7.40
C VAL A 33 -14.76 10.85 6.25
N PRO A 34 -15.77 11.72 6.01
CA PRO A 34 -15.79 12.62 4.86
C PRO A 34 -14.65 13.65 4.81
N ILE A 35 -14.03 13.94 5.95
CA ILE A 35 -12.88 14.84 6.04
C ILE A 35 -11.56 14.17 5.63
N ALA A 36 -11.52 12.84 5.59
CA ALA A 36 -10.36 12.10 5.13
C ALA A 36 -10.09 12.43 3.65
N GLN A 37 -8.83 12.45 3.26
CA GLN A 37 -8.45 12.47 1.85
C GLN A 37 -8.00 11.06 1.50
N VAL A 38 -8.95 10.13 1.35
CA VAL A 38 -8.64 8.68 1.29
C VAL A 38 -7.62 8.37 0.21
N SER A 39 -7.70 9.01 -0.96
CA SER A 39 -6.69 8.85 -2.01
C SER A 39 -5.28 9.15 -1.50
N ALA A 40 -5.09 10.24 -0.76
CA ALA A 40 -3.79 10.63 -0.20
C ALA A 40 -3.33 9.67 0.89
N GLU A 41 -4.26 9.19 1.73
CA GLU A 41 -3.96 8.20 2.76
C GLU A 41 -3.45 6.88 2.18
N LEU A 42 -3.89 6.46 0.99
CA LEU A 42 -3.33 5.29 0.30
C LEU A 42 -1.82 5.43 0.08
N PHE A 43 -1.37 6.62 -0.32
CA PHE A 43 0.05 6.88 -0.57
C PHE A 43 0.83 6.99 0.74
N TRP A 44 0.34 7.78 1.69
CA TRP A 44 1.04 7.99 2.96
C TRP A 44 1.11 6.71 3.80
N SER A 45 0.08 5.87 3.77
CA SER A 45 0.06 4.61 4.51
C SER A 45 1.12 3.64 3.95
N TRP A 46 1.24 3.57 2.62
CA TRP A 46 2.30 2.76 2.00
C TRP A 46 3.69 3.27 2.37
N GLU A 47 3.98 4.57 2.20
CA GLU A 47 5.28 5.15 2.58
C GLU A 47 5.59 4.95 4.08
N SER A 48 4.58 4.87 4.93
CA SER A 48 4.74 4.63 6.37
C SER A 48 5.10 3.18 6.69
N CYS A 49 4.43 2.23 6.02
CA CYS A 49 4.54 0.80 6.34
C CYS A 49 5.61 0.07 5.53
N TYR A 50 5.92 0.52 4.32
CA TYR A 50 7.00 -0.03 3.50
C TYR A 50 8.27 0.81 3.64
N GLN A 51 9.38 0.14 3.88
CA GLN A 51 10.70 0.75 3.91
C GLN A 51 11.58 -0.10 2.99
N ASP A 52 12.13 0.46 1.90
CA ASP A 52 13.15 -0.25 1.13
C ASP A 52 14.42 -0.27 1.98
N VAL A 53 14.90 -1.47 2.30
CA VAL A 53 15.88 -1.63 3.38
C VAL A 53 17.16 -2.27 2.86
N ASN A 54 18.11 -1.41 2.56
CA ASN A 54 19.52 -1.75 2.67
C ASN A 54 20.09 -1.48 4.09
N ASP A 55 19.40 -0.70 4.96
CA ASP A 55 20.01 -0.16 6.20
C ASP A 55 19.20 -0.34 7.52
N ARG A 56 18.23 -1.27 7.58
CA ARG A 56 17.37 -1.51 8.78
C ARG A 56 17.14 -3.00 9.04
N ASP A 57 18.10 -3.63 9.71
CA ASP A 57 18.09 -5.04 10.13
C ASP A 57 16.76 -5.51 10.75
N TRP A 58 16.02 -4.62 11.41
CA TRP A 58 14.76 -4.97 12.07
C TRP A 58 13.59 -5.22 11.12
N TYR A 59 13.56 -4.60 9.93
CA TYR A 59 12.48 -4.73 8.95
C TYR A 59 12.66 -5.98 8.07
N GLN A 60 13.90 -6.27 7.68
CA GLN A 60 14.24 -7.52 6.99
C GLN A 60 13.89 -8.76 7.83
N GLY A 61 13.85 -8.64 9.16
CA GLY A 61 13.42 -9.70 10.06
C GLY A 61 11.90 -9.87 10.22
N ILE A 62 11.07 -9.07 9.53
CA ILE A 62 9.60 -9.14 9.59
C ILE A 62 9.04 -10.03 8.46
N PHE A 63 9.69 -9.98 7.30
CA PHE A 63 9.24 -10.62 6.07
C PHE A 63 10.32 -11.60 5.59
N SER A 64 9.90 -12.69 4.96
CA SER A 64 10.83 -13.56 4.23
C SER A 64 11.39 -12.85 2.99
N ASN A 65 12.49 -13.35 2.45
CA ASN A 65 13.08 -12.79 1.22
C ASN A 65 12.08 -12.77 0.06
N LYS A 66 11.24 -13.81 -0.07
CA LYS A 66 10.23 -13.89 -1.13
C LYS A 66 9.14 -12.83 -0.95
N GLU A 67 8.72 -12.57 0.28
CA GLU A 67 7.76 -11.51 0.58
C GLU A 67 8.36 -10.13 0.31
N LEU A 68 9.62 -9.89 0.70
CA LEU A 68 10.33 -8.64 0.41
C LEU A 68 10.43 -8.39 -1.11
N GLU A 69 10.71 -9.43 -1.90
CA GLU A 69 10.70 -9.33 -3.37
C GLU A 69 9.32 -8.94 -3.91
N ILE A 70 8.23 -9.50 -3.37
CA ILE A 70 6.87 -9.17 -3.78
C ILE A 70 6.53 -7.72 -3.42
N LEU A 71 6.82 -7.31 -2.17
CA LEU A 71 6.58 -5.94 -1.71
C LEU A 71 7.39 -4.93 -2.54
N LYS A 72 8.63 -5.25 -2.88
CA LYS A 72 9.48 -4.41 -3.75
C LYS A 72 8.92 -4.27 -5.16
N LYS A 73 8.34 -5.32 -5.74
CA LYS A 73 7.68 -5.23 -7.06
C LYS A 73 6.46 -4.30 -7.02
N PHE A 74 5.67 -4.40 -5.96
CA PHE A 74 4.54 -3.49 -5.76
C PHE A 74 5.04 -2.04 -5.60
N ASP A 75 6.07 -1.84 -4.79
CA ASP A 75 6.69 -0.53 -4.55
C ASP A 75 7.18 0.15 -5.83
N VAL A 76 7.81 -0.58 -6.75
CA VAL A 76 8.19 -0.05 -8.07
C VAL A 76 6.98 0.48 -8.84
N THR A 77 5.83 -0.19 -8.74
CA THR A 77 4.59 0.28 -9.39
C THR A 77 4.00 1.47 -8.64
N PHE A 78 4.08 1.47 -7.32
CA PHE A 78 3.68 2.59 -6.46
C PHE A 78 4.43 3.86 -6.83
N GLU A 79 5.76 3.81 -6.88
CA GLU A 79 6.62 4.95 -7.22
C GLU A 79 6.36 5.47 -8.64
N LEU A 80 6.10 4.57 -9.59
CA LEU A 80 5.70 4.96 -10.94
C LEU A 80 4.38 5.75 -10.90
N VAL A 81 3.35 5.24 -10.23
CA VAL A 81 2.06 5.90 -10.11
C VAL A 81 2.19 7.25 -9.39
N TRP A 82 2.98 7.29 -8.32
CA TRP A 82 3.27 8.51 -7.57
C TRP A 82 3.93 9.57 -8.46
N SER A 83 4.91 9.19 -9.28
CA SER A 83 5.59 10.10 -10.21
C SER A 83 4.66 10.68 -11.29
N GLU A 84 3.59 9.97 -11.66
CA GLU A 84 2.60 10.43 -12.65
C GLU A 84 1.56 11.41 -12.06
N ILE A 85 1.15 11.20 -10.82
CA ILE A 85 0.13 12.04 -10.14
C ILE A 85 0.80 13.28 -9.53
N GLY A 86 1.97 13.10 -8.93
CA GLY A 86 2.63 14.13 -8.14
C GLY A 86 1.81 14.54 -6.91
N SER A 87 1.90 15.81 -6.53
CA SER A 87 1.28 16.34 -5.33
C SER A 87 -0.21 16.66 -5.45
N ASP A 88 -0.79 16.57 -6.64
CA ASP A 88 -2.20 16.91 -6.91
C ASP A 88 -3.06 15.65 -6.95
N ILE A 89 -3.18 15.00 -5.78
CA ILE A 89 -3.92 13.74 -5.64
C ILE A 89 -5.43 14.05 -5.67
N PRO A 90 -6.19 13.53 -6.65
CA PRO A 90 -7.62 13.79 -6.74
C PRO A 90 -8.37 13.15 -5.56
N TYR A 91 -9.54 13.70 -5.25
CA TYR A 91 -10.44 13.09 -4.27
C TYR A 91 -10.85 11.69 -4.71
N ILE A 92 -11.15 10.78 -3.78
CA ILE A 92 -11.27 9.35 -4.08
C ILE A 92 -12.31 9.04 -5.16
N THR A 93 -13.43 9.77 -5.21
CA THR A 93 -14.48 9.55 -6.22
C THR A 93 -14.02 9.85 -7.65
N GLU A 94 -13.01 10.69 -7.80
CA GLU A 94 -12.35 11.01 -9.06
C GLU A 94 -11.17 10.07 -9.30
N PHE A 95 -10.34 9.85 -8.27
CA PHE A 95 -9.15 9.01 -8.39
C PHE A 95 -9.47 7.60 -8.87
N ILE A 96 -10.56 6.97 -8.37
CA ILE A 96 -11.00 5.63 -8.78
C ILE A 96 -11.36 5.50 -10.28
N GLN A 97 -11.48 6.61 -10.99
CA GLN A 97 -11.79 6.64 -12.43
C GLN A 97 -10.53 6.73 -13.28
N THR A 98 -9.37 6.93 -12.66
CA THR A 98 -8.09 7.15 -13.35
C THR A 98 -7.41 5.85 -13.74
N LYS A 99 -6.50 5.91 -14.72
CA LYS A 99 -5.61 4.79 -15.07
C LYS A 99 -4.66 4.48 -13.91
N GLN A 100 -4.23 5.50 -13.17
CA GLN A 100 -3.29 5.40 -12.07
C GLN A 100 -3.86 4.56 -10.93
N TRP A 101 -5.10 4.82 -10.53
CA TRP A 101 -5.80 4.00 -9.54
C TRP A 101 -5.92 2.55 -10.01
N LEU A 102 -6.30 2.32 -11.27
CA LEU A 102 -6.45 0.96 -11.81
C LEU A 102 -5.11 0.20 -11.78
N THR A 103 -4.02 0.86 -12.15
CA THR A 103 -2.66 0.29 -12.10
C THR A 103 -2.27 -0.05 -10.67
N LEU A 104 -2.44 0.90 -9.74
CA LEU A 104 -2.06 0.73 -8.34
C LEU A 104 -2.88 -0.36 -7.64
N SER A 105 -4.21 -0.33 -7.79
CA SER A 105 -5.13 -1.30 -7.21
C SER A 105 -4.89 -2.72 -7.75
N LYS A 106 -4.62 -2.86 -9.06
CA LYS A 106 -4.25 -4.17 -9.64
C LYS A 106 -2.92 -4.68 -9.10
N ALA A 107 -1.92 -3.81 -8.96
CA ALA A 107 -0.62 -4.19 -8.42
C ALA A 107 -0.74 -4.66 -6.96
N ALA A 108 -1.51 -3.94 -6.13
CA ALA A 108 -1.75 -4.34 -4.75
C ALA A 108 -2.46 -5.70 -4.67
N LYS A 109 -3.48 -5.91 -5.50
CA LYS A 109 -4.19 -7.19 -5.58
C LYS A 109 -3.28 -8.35 -5.99
N LEU A 110 -2.39 -8.13 -6.95
CA LEU A 110 -1.41 -9.14 -7.38
C LEU A 110 -0.41 -9.44 -6.26
N ALA A 111 0.09 -8.41 -5.57
CA ALA A 111 0.99 -8.58 -4.44
C ALA A 111 0.35 -9.44 -3.34
N LEU A 112 -0.91 -9.17 -2.96
CA LEU A 112 -1.66 -9.97 -1.98
C LEU A 112 -1.81 -11.44 -2.41
N LEU A 113 -2.10 -11.69 -3.68
CA LEU A 113 -2.20 -13.06 -4.21
C LEU A 113 -0.85 -13.80 -4.16
N GLU A 114 0.25 -13.12 -4.49
CA GLU A 114 1.60 -13.68 -4.40
C GLU A 114 2.01 -13.93 -2.94
N LEU A 115 1.71 -12.99 -2.03
CA LEU A 115 1.96 -13.11 -0.58
C LEU A 115 1.17 -14.27 0.05
N ALA A 116 -0.06 -14.51 -0.38
CA ALA A 116 -0.85 -15.67 0.09
C ALA A 116 -0.26 -17.02 -0.35
N ALA A 117 0.63 -17.02 -1.34
CA ALA A 117 1.29 -18.21 -1.90
C ALA A 117 2.77 -18.34 -1.46
N THR A 118 3.24 -17.56 -0.49
CA THR A 118 4.55 -17.70 0.16
C THR A 118 4.44 -18.51 1.43
#